data_AF-A0A0R2JVC3-F1
#
_entry.id   AF-A0A0R2JVC3-F1
#
_cell.length_a   1.000
_cell.length_b   1.000
_cell.length_c   1.000
_cell.angle_alpha   90.00
_cell.angle_beta   90.00
_cell.angle_gamma   90.00
#
_symmetry.space_group_name_H-M   'P 1'
#
loop_
_entity.id
_entity.type
_entity.pdbx_description
1 polymer ?
#
loop_
_entity_poly.entity_id
_entity_poly.type
_entity_poly.pdbx_seq_one_letter_code
_entity_poly.pdbx_strand_id
1 'polypeptide(L)' 'MKNAQKHNKHYLMALRRTIESDFSLLSYYNAENNRARSLAGFQERLEVAILAYNMAYCLERFN' A
#
# COMPACT_ATOMS: atom_id res chain seq x y z
N MET A 1 -20.68 3.85 22.49
CA MET A 1 -19.40 4.38 21.99
C MET A 1 -18.17 4.07 22.88
N LYS A 2 -18.19 3.05 23.76
CA LYS A 2 -17.05 2.73 24.66
C LYS A 2 -15.85 2.07 23.95
N ASN A 3 -16.04 1.47 22.76
CA ASN A 3 -14.97 0.78 22.04
C ASN A 3 -14.22 1.66 21.02
N ALA A 4 -14.78 2.81 20.61
CA ALA A 4 -14.15 3.72 19.67
C ALA A 4 -12.92 4.43 20.27
N GLN A 5 -12.92 4.68 21.58
CA GLN A 5 -11.79 5.31 22.28
C GLN A 5 -10.53 4.43 22.32
N LYS A 6 -10.66 3.09 22.21
CA LYS A 6 -9.50 2.18 22.12
C LYS A 6 -8.77 2.27 20.76
N HIS A 7 -9.47 2.71 19.72
CA HIS A 7 -8.91 2.85 18.36
C HIS A 7 -8.29 4.24 18.15
N ASN A 8 -8.58 5.19 19.05
CA ASN A 8 -8.12 6.57 18.97
C ASN A 8 -6.77 6.80 19.67
N LYS A 9 -5.88 5.80 19.64
CA LYS A 9 -4.48 6.04 19.98
C LYS A 9 -3.85 6.77 18.80
N HIS A 10 -3.33 7.98 19.02
CA HIS A 10 -2.64 8.78 17.99
C HIS A 10 -1.63 7.97 17.16
N TYR A 11 -0.95 7.01 17.79
CA TYR A 11 -0.06 6.05 17.12
C TYR A 11 -0.75 5.22 16.03
N LEU A 12 -1.93 4.66 16.30
CA LEU A 12 -2.67 3.85 15.32
C LEU A 12 -3.16 4.70 14.15
N MET A 13 -3.53 5.96 14.40
CA MET A 13 -3.89 6.91 13.34
C MET A 13 -2.68 7.26 12.47
N ALA A 14 -1.50 7.46 13.07
CA ALA A 14 -0.28 7.69 12.32
C ALA A 14 0.07 6.48 11.45
N LEU A 15 0.05 5.28 12.02
CA LEU A 15 0.31 4.04 11.28
C LEU A 15 -0.68 3.86 10.11
N ARG A 16 -1.97 4.09 10.35
CA ARG A 16 -2.99 4.02 9.31
C ARG A 16 -2.71 5.02 8.17
N ARG A 17 -2.38 6.27 8.49
CA ARG A 17 -2.02 7.28 7.46
C ARG A 17 -0.79 6.88 6.67
N THR A 18 0.23 6.30 7.32
CA THR A 18 1.41 5.79 6.62
C THR A 18 1.00 4.71 5.63
N ILE A 19 0.23 3.71 6.07
CA ILE A 19 -0.27 2.65 5.19
C ILE A 19 -1.08 3.24 4.03
N GLU A 20 -2.05 4.13 4.30
CA GLU A 20 -2.88 4.75 3.26
C GLU A 20 -2.05 5.57 2.27
N SER A 21 -1.05 6.31 2.75
CA SER A 21 -0.14 7.08 1.91
C SER A 21 0.71 6.18 1.02
N ASP A 22 1.26 5.09 1.57
CA ASP A 22 2.08 4.14 0.81
C ASP A 22 1.25 3.43 -0.27
N PHE A 23 0.02 2.99 0.06
CA PHE A 23 -0.89 2.40 -0.93
C PHE A 23 -1.33 3.39 -2.01
N SER A 24 -1.49 4.67 -1.67
CA SER A 24 -1.81 5.72 -2.65
C SER A 24 -0.73 5.86 -3.72
N LEU A 25 0.56 5.72 -3.34
CA LEU A 25 1.67 5.71 -4.30
C LEU A 25 1.60 4.52 -5.27
N LEU A 26 1.05 3.40 -4.81
CA LEU A 26 0.90 2.17 -5.58
C LEU A 26 -0.41 2.11 -6.40
N SER A 27 -1.33 3.06 -6.22
CA SER A 27 -2.63 3.06 -6.91
C SER A 27 -2.48 3.14 -8.43
N TYR A 28 -1.52 3.94 -8.93
CA TYR A 28 -1.16 3.99 -10.35
C TYR A 28 -0.72 2.63 -10.92
N TYR A 29 -0.13 1.78 -10.07
CA TYR A 29 0.33 0.44 -10.42
C TYR A 29 -0.73 -0.64 -10.14
N ASN A 30 -1.99 -0.23 -9.98
CA ASN A 30 -3.15 -1.11 -9.86
C ASN A 30 -3.12 -2.01 -8.60
N ALA A 31 -2.37 -1.62 -7.57
CA ALA A 31 -2.28 -2.38 -6.30
C ALA A 31 -3.64 -2.48 -5.57
N GLU A 32 -4.46 -1.44 -5.66
CA GLU A 32 -5.77 -1.37 -5.00
C GLU A 32 -6.84 -2.23 -5.69
N ASN A 33 -6.70 -2.51 -6.99
CA ASN A 33 -7.61 -3.35 -7.76
C ASN A 33 -7.11 -4.79 -7.90
N ASN A 34 -6.43 -5.30 -6.87
CA ASN A 34 -5.94 -6.67 -6.85
C ASN A 34 -7.10 -7.68 -6.65
N ARG A 35 -7.60 -8.23 -7.75
CA ARG A 35 -8.70 -9.21 -7.79
C ARG A 35 -8.24 -10.67 -7.84
N ALA A 36 -7.03 -10.99 -7.38
CA ALA A 36 -6.57 -12.37 -7.34
C ALA A 36 -7.46 -13.23 -6.43
N ARG A 37 -7.69 -14.48 -6.84
CA ARG A 37 -8.56 -15.44 -6.12
C ARG A 37 -7.79 -16.41 -5.22
N SER A 38 -6.48 -16.22 -5.10
CA SER A 38 -5.59 -17.00 -4.23
C SER A 38 -4.64 -16.06 -3.50
N LEU A 39 -4.15 -16.49 -2.33
CA LEU A 39 -3.15 -15.73 -1.57
C LEU A 39 -1.87 -15.52 -2.40
N ALA A 40 -1.39 -16.58 -3.05
CA ALA A 40 -0.20 -16.51 -3.91
C ALA A 40 -0.38 -15.49 -5.05
N GLY A 41 -1.52 -15.54 -5.77
CA GLY A 41 -1.78 -14.60 -6.85
C GLY A 41 -1.98 -13.16 -6.36
N PHE A 42 -2.51 -12.99 -5.14
CA PHE A 42 -2.60 -11.66 -4.54
C PHE A 42 -1.21 -11.11 -4.26
N GLN A 43 -0.35 -11.94 -3.64
CA GLN A 43 1.03 -11.56 -3.33
C GLN A 43 1.82 -11.23 -4.60
N GLU A 44 1.79 -12.09 -5.62
CA GLU A 44 2.46 -11.84 -6.91
C GLU A 44 2.06 -10.49 -7.52
N ARG A 45 0.74 -10.21 -7.56
CA ARG A 45 0.25 -8.94 -8.13
C ARG A 45 0.66 -7.71 -7.32
N LEU A 46 0.73 -7.84 -6.00
CA LEU A 46 1.20 -6.76 -5.14
C LEU A 46 2.70 -6.52 -5.33
N GLU A 47 3.49 -7.59 -5.39
CA GLU A 47 4.95 -7.52 -5.62
C GLU A 47 5.27 -6.89 -6.99
N VAL A 48 4.52 -7.22 -8.03
CA VAL A 48 4.65 -6.58 -9.35
C VAL A 48 4.37 -5.08 -9.30
N ALA A 49 3.33 -4.66 -8.57
CA ALA A 49 3.02 -3.24 -8.41
C ALA A 49 4.14 -2.47 -7.69
N ILE A 50 4.69 -3.05 -6.62
CA ILE A 50 5.82 -2.50 -5.87
C ILE A 50 7.09 -2.44 -6.74
N LEU A 51 7.36 -3.49 -7.51
CA LEU A 51 8.52 -3.53 -8.41
C LEU A 51 8.42 -2.44 -9.48
N ALA A 52 7.26 -2.27 -10.11
CA ALA A 52 7.04 -1.24 -11.12
C ALA A 52 7.24 0.17 -10.57
N TYR A 53 6.71 0.45 -9.36
CA TYR A 53 6.97 1.70 -8.64
C TYR A 53 8.46 1.95 -8.42
N ASN A 54 9.19 0.94 -7.91
CA ASN A 54 10.62 1.07 -7.62
C ASN A 54 11.45 1.29 -8.90
N MET A 55 11.09 0.64 -10.01
CA MET A 55 11.78 0.87 -11.29
C MET A 55 11.58 2.30 -11.79
N ALA A 56 10.35 2.82 -11.73
CA ALA A 56 10.06 4.20 -12.10
C ALA A 56 10.85 5.19 -11.23
N TYR A 57 10.85 4.98 -9.91
CA TYR A 57 11.65 5.78 -8.98
C TYR A 57 13.15 5.77 -9.34
N CYS A 58 13.72 4.59 -9.61
CA CYS A 58 15.12 4.48 -9.99
C CYS A 58 15.42 5.23 -11.29
N LEU A 59 14.54 5.14 -12.29
CA LEU A 59 14.71 5.86 -13.56
C LEU A 59 14.61 7.37 -13.39
N GLU A 60 13.70 7.87 -12.54
CA GLU A 60 13.58 9.31 -12.26
C GLU A 60 14.73 9.86 -11.42
N ARG A 61 15.28 9.03 -10.53
CA ARG A 61 16.31 9.46 -9.56
C ARG A 61 17.74 9.34 -10.09
N PHE A 62 17.99 8.38 -10.98
CA PHE A 62 19.33 8.03 -11.43
C PHE A 62 19.57 8.19 -12.94
N ASN A 63 18.58 8.64 -13.72
CA ASN A 63 18.84 9.29 -15.02
C ASN A 63 19.29 10.73 -14.82
#